data_AF-A0A0R3CUB3-F1
#
_entry.id   AF-A0A0R3CUB3-F1
#
_cell.length_a   1.000
_cell.length_b   1.000
_cell.length_c   1.000
_cell.angle_alpha   90.00
_cell.angle_beta   90.00
_cell.angle_gamma   90.00
#
_symmetry.space_group_name_H-M   'P 1'
#
loop_
_entity.id
_entity.type
_entity.pdbx_description
1 polymer ?
#
loop_
_entity_poly.entity_id
_entity_poly.type
_entity_poly.pdbx_seq_one_letter_code
_entity_poly.pdbx_strand_id
1 'polypeptide(L)'
;MGKHAVKVLIIAGLTAGFTAAAQAEDVDVGKSEFQSSCASCHGADARGKGPVSNQLRTSPADLTMLAKNNNGVFPADAIYETIEGMKTVPAHGSREMPIWGERFNPIVNLPHYVDPSYWEKAGPEKNPEVVVRKRILSVVDYLSRIQQK
;
A
#
# COMPACT_ATOMS: atom_id res chain seq x y z
N MET A 1 48.65 -54.68 -26.80
CA MET A 1 48.82 -54.06 -25.46
C MET A 1 48.78 -52.54 -25.65
N GLY A 2 47.73 -51.83 -25.24
CA GLY A 2 47.64 -51.12 -23.94
C GLY A 2 48.69 -49.99 -23.86
N LYS A 3 48.39 -48.69 -23.68
CA LYS A 3 47.51 -48.05 -22.70
C LYS A 3 47.41 -46.53 -22.97
N HIS A 4 46.22 -45.96 -22.71
CA HIS A 4 45.89 -44.60 -22.21
C HIS A 4 46.55 -43.36 -22.85
N ALA A 5 45.82 -42.56 -23.62
CA ALA A 5 44.94 -41.46 -23.18
C ALA A 5 45.69 -40.24 -22.60
N VAL A 6 45.82 -39.18 -23.42
CA VAL A 6 46.08 -37.82 -22.94
C VAL A 6 44.99 -36.92 -23.53
N LYS A 7 43.99 -36.61 -22.70
CA LYS A 7 43.03 -35.53 -22.94
C LYS A 7 43.76 -34.21 -22.67
N VAL A 8 43.89 -33.36 -23.68
CA VAL A 8 44.15 -31.93 -23.49
C VAL A 8 42.86 -31.18 -23.79
N LEU A 9 42.56 -30.22 -22.93
CA LEU A 9 41.28 -29.60 -22.65
C LEU A 9 41.48 -28.08 -22.77
N ILE A 10 40.46 -27.38 -23.32
CA ILE A 10 40.18 -25.92 -23.23
C ILE A 10 41.19 -25.06 -24.07
N ILE A 11 40.86 -23.97 -24.79
CA ILE A 11 39.93 -22.87 -24.46
C ILE A 11 39.39 -22.22 -25.75
N ALA A 12 38.09 -22.39 -26.02
CA ALA A 12 37.34 -21.49 -26.89
C ALA A 12 36.83 -20.32 -26.02
N GLY A 13 37.41 -19.13 -26.23
CA GLY A 13 37.01 -17.92 -25.53
C GLY A 13 35.65 -17.41 -26.03
N LEU A 14 34.60 -17.61 -25.23
CA LEU A 14 33.37 -16.83 -25.30
C LEU A 14 33.03 -16.36 -23.88
N THR A 15 33.42 -15.14 -23.54
CA THR A 15 32.84 -14.41 -22.42
C THR A 15 32.15 -13.16 -22.97
N ALA A 16 31.05 -13.36 -23.69
CA ALA A 16 30.03 -12.33 -23.79
C ALA A 16 29.28 -12.34 -22.44
N GLY A 17 29.79 -11.56 -21.48
CA GLY A 17 29.10 -11.31 -20.23
C GLY A 17 27.82 -10.53 -20.51
N PHE A 18 26.69 -11.25 -20.62
CA PHE A 18 25.38 -10.64 -20.55
C PHE A 18 25.15 -10.21 -19.10
N THR A 19 25.45 -8.94 -18.80
CA THR A 19 25.00 -8.31 -17.55
C THR A 19 23.49 -8.11 -17.66
N ALA A 20 22.72 -9.12 -17.26
CA ALA A 20 21.31 -8.93 -16.95
C ALA A 20 21.23 -8.05 -15.71
N ALA A 21 21.02 -6.75 -15.90
CA ALA A 21 20.56 -5.87 -14.85
C ALA A 21 19.16 -6.36 -14.45
N ALA A 22 19.05 -7.00 -13.29
CA ALA A 22 17.76 -7.32 -12.71
C ALA A 22 17.03 -6.01 -12.43
N GLN A 23 16.06 -5.66 -13.27
CA GLN A 23 15.11 -4.60 -12.94
C GLN A 23 14.20 -5.16 -11.85
N ALA A 24 14.45 -4.76 -10.60
CA ALA A 24 13.45 -4.92 -9.56
C ALA A 24 12.23 -4.10 -9.99
N GLU A 25 11.13 -4.77 -10.32
CA GLU A 25 9.85 -4.11 -10.51
C GLU A 25 9.50 -3.47 -9.16
N ASP A 26 9.49 -2.14 -9.09
CA ASP A 26 9.15 -1.41 -7.88
C ASP A 26 7.69 -1.72 -7.54
N VAL A 27 7.48 -2.51 -6.48
CA VAL A 27 6.14 -2.87 -6.04
C VAL A 27 5.47 -1.59 -5.55
N ASP A 28 4.42 -1.15 -6.25
CA ASP A 28 3.66 0.02 -5.84
C ASP A 28 2.87 -0.29 -4.56
N VAL A 29 3.51 -0.04 -3.41
CA VAL A 29 2.97 -0.26 -2.07
C VAL A 29 1.65 0.51 -1.87
N GLY A 30 1.56 1.74 -2.40
CA GLY A 30 0.36 2.56 -2.28
C GLY A 30 -0.82 1.98 -3.04
N LYS A 31 -0.58 1.52 -4.28
CA LYS A 31 -1.58 0.81 -5.06
C LYS A 31 -2.00 -0.50 -4.38
N SER A 32 -1.04 -1.28 -3.89
CA SER A 32 -1.34 -2.55 -3.21
C SER A 32 -2.21 -2.32 -1.96
N GLU A 33 -1.86 -1.34 -1.14
CA GLU A 33 -2.63 -0.97 0.05
C GLU A 33 -4.04 -0.48 -0.32
N PHE A 34 -4.16 0.33 -1.38
CA PHE A 34 -5.45 0.75 -1.90
C PHE A 34 -6.32 -0.44 -2.35
N GLN A 35 -5.74 -1.40 -3.07
CA GLN A 35 -6.46 -2.59 -3.52
C GLN A 35 -6.93 -3.46 -2.35
N SER A 36 -6.09 -3.65 -1.32
CA SER A 36 -6.45 -4.47 -0.17
C SER A 36 -7.49 -3.83 0.74
N SER A 37 -7.46 -2.50 0.86
CA SER A 37 -8.18 -1.79 1.92
C SER A 37 -9.34 -0.95 1.36
N CYS A 38 -9.18 -0.30 0.21
CA CYS A 38 -10.10 0.72 -0.29
C CYS A 38 -10.97 0.25 -1.46
N ALA A 39 -10.46 -0.65 -2.30
CA ALA A 39 -11.08 -1.00 -3.58
C ALA A 39 -12.41 -1.76 -3.46
N SER A 40 -12.69 -2.42 -2.33
CA SER A 40 -13.99 -3.06 -2.09
C SER A 40 -15.16 -2.05 -2.16
N CYS A 41 -14.93 -0.83 -1.69
CA CYS A 41 -15.91 0.26 -1.73
C CYS A 41 -15.67 1.21 -2.91
N HIS A 42 -14.43 1.63 -3.14
CA HIS A 42 -14.11 2.64 -4.16
C HIS A 42 -13.85 2.07 -5.56
N GLY A 43 -13.80 0.75 -5.71
CA GLY A 43 -13.45 0.09 -6.97
C GLY A 43 -11.95 0.01 -7.19
N ALA A 44 -11.50 -0.95 -7.99
CA ALA A 44 -10.10 -1.12 -8.34
C ALA A 44 -9.54 0.08 -9.15
N ASP A 45 -10.42 0.80 -9.84
CA ASP A 45 -10.14 2.03 -10.59
C ASP A 45 -10.33 3.31 -9.77
N ALA A 46 -10.69 3.17 -8.49
CA ALA A 46 -10.94 4.25 -7.53
C ALA A 46 -12.11 5.19 -7.87
N ARG A 47 -13.02 4.79 -8.76
CA ARG A 47 -14.14 5.64 -9.24
C ARG A 47 -15.41 5.58 -8.40
N GLY A 48 -15.35 4.97 -7.22
CA GLY A 48 -16.48 4.84 -6.30
C GLY A 48 -17.43 3.68 -6.63
N LYS A 49 -17.03 2.76 -7.51
CA LYS A 49 -17.85 1.65 -8.02
C LYS A 49 -17.31 0.29 -7.57
N GLY A 50 -16.97 0.18 -6.28
CA GLY A 50 -16.49 -1.07 -5.71
C GLY A 50 -17.59 -2.14 -5.59
N PRO A 51 -17.23 -3.43 -5.46
CA PRO A 51 -18.20 -4.53 -5.35
C PRO A 51 -19.29 -4.34 -4.29
N VAL A 52 -19.00 -3.62 -3.21
CA VAL A 52 -19.98 -3.35 -2.14
C VAL A 52 -20.59 -1.94 -2.20
N SER A 53 -20.24 -1.11 -3.18
CA SER A 53 -20.64 0.31 -3.22
C SER A 53 -22.16 0.52 -3.19
N ASN A 54 -22.92 -0.38 -3.82
CA ASN A 54 -24.38 -0.30 -3.90
C ASN A 54 -25.09 -0.73 -2.61
N GLN A 55 -24.35 -1.26 -1.63
CA GLN A 55 -24.88 -1.67 -0.32
C GLN A 55 -24.74 -0.55 0.73
N LEU A 56 -24.00 0.51 0.41
CA LEU A 56 -23.77 1.66 1.29
C LEU A 56 -24.90 2.69 1.13
N ARG A 57 -25.25 3.41 2.19
CA ARG A 57 -26.26 4.48 2.14
C ARG A 57 -25.72 5.67 1.36
N THR A 58 -24.43 5.96 1.50
CA THR A 58 -23.72 6.99 0.73
C THR A 58 -22.85 6.32 -0.31
N SER A 59 -23.00 6.75 -1.57
CA SER A 59 -22.10 6.27 -2.62
C SER A 59 -20.66 6.71 -2.34
N PRO A 60 -19.68 5.79 -2.40
CA PRO A 60 -18.27 6.15 -2.32
C PRO A 60 -17.90 7.16 -3.40
N ALA A 61 -17.07 8.15 -3.04
CA ALA A 61 -16.62 9.17 -3.98
C ALA A 61 -15.74 8.59 -5.09
N ASP A 62 -15.76 9.23 -6.26
CA ASP A 62 -14.73 9.07 -7.29
C ASP A 62 -13.45 9.76 -6.82
N LEU A 63 -12.49 8.94 -6.37
CA LEU A 63 -11.23 9.42 -5.82
C LEU A 63 -10.26 9.90 -6.89
N THR A 64 -10.53 9.67 -8.18
CA THR A 64 -9.71 10.20 -9.28
C THR A 64 -10.01 11.67 -9.58
N MET A 65 -11.04 12.23 -8.94
CA MET A 65 -11.54 13.59 -9.20
C MET A 65 -11.27 14.55 -8.03
N LEU A 66 -10.54 14.13 -7.00
CA LEU A 66 -10.32 14.91 -5.78
C LEU A 66 -9.65 16.26 -6.07
N ALA A 67 -8.60 16.27 -6.90
CA ALA A 67 -7.92 17.51 -7.28
C ALA A 67 -8.85 18.43 -8.07
N LYS A 68 -9.57 17.90 -9.07
CA LYS A 68 -10.51 18.68 -9.90
C LYS A 68 -11.63 19.30 -9.06
N ASN A 69 -12.16 18.54 -8.11
CA ASN A 69 -13.21 18.98 -7.20
C ASN A 69 -12.68 19.97 -6.13
N ASN A 70 -11.36 20.11 -6.01
CA ASN A 70 -10.68 21.03 -5.10
C ASN A 70 -9.81 22.03 -5.88
N ASN A 71 -10.40 22.67 -6.90
CA ASN A 71 -9.77 23.75 -7.69
C ASN A 71 -8.42 23.38 -8.33
N GLY A 72 -8.23 22.11 -8.69
CA GLY A 72 -6.99 21.59 -9.27
C GLY A 72 -5.90 21.24 -8.25
N VAL A 73 -6.14 21.43 -6.96
CA VAL A 73 -5.17 21.14 -5.89
C VAL A 73 -5.53 19.82 -5.22
N PHE A 74 -4.60 18.86 -5.15
CA PHE A 74 -4.84 17.60 -4.44
C PHE A 74 -4.86 17.82 -2.91
N PRO A 75 -5.98 17.52 -2.20
CA PRO A 75 -6.14 17.85 -0.79
C PRO A 75 -5.53 16.80 0.14
N ALA A 76 -4.20 16.64 0.12
CA ALA A 76 -3.48 15.56 0.83
C ALA A 76 -3.83 15.46 2.32
N ASP A 77 -3.82 16.58 3.06
CA ASP A 77 -4.08 16.59 4.50
C ASP A 77 -5.51 16.16 4.83
N ALA A 78 -6.51 16.67 4.09
CA ALA A 78 -7.90 16.30 4.30
C ALA A 78 -8.15 14.81 4.00
N ILE A 79 -7.45 14.25 3.01
CA ILE A 79 -7.51 12.81 2.69
C ILE A 79 -6.85 12.01 3.82
N TYR A 80 -5.66 12.41 4.28
CA TYR A 80 -4.97 11.75 5.38
C TYR A 80 -5.86 11.69 6.63
N GLU A 81 -6.43 12.82 7.05
CA GLU A 81 -7.31 12.92 8.22
C GLU A 81 -8.58 12.08 8.06
N THR A 82 -9.13 12.03 6.84
CA THR A 82 -10.28 11.17 6.53
C THR A 82 -9.90 9.70 6.66
N ILE A 83 -8.78 9.26 6.12
CA ILE A 83 -8.34 7.85 6.22
C ILE A 83 -8.05 7.50 7.68
N GLU A 84 -7.30 8.36 8.38
CA GLU A 84 -6.95 8.18 9.79
C GLU A 84 -8.20 8.02 10.67
N GLY A 85 -9.22 8.85 10.43
CA GLY A 85 -10.54 8.71 11.05
C GLY A 85 -10.63 9.25 12.47
N MET A 86 -9.64 10.02 12.94
CA MET A 86 -9.65 10.69 14.25
C MET A 86 -10.55 11.93 14.31
N LYS A 87 -10.98 12.48 13.18
CA LYS A 87 -11.94 13.59 13.16
C LYS A 87 -13.36 13.08 13.42
N THR A 88 -14.05 13.75 14.34
CA THR A 88 -15.35 13.39 14.93
C THR A 88 -16.42 13.09 13.88
N VAL A 89 -17.07 11.93 14.03
CA VAL A 89 -18.36 11.65 13.39
C VAL A 89 -19.48 12.46 14.07
N PRO A 90 -20.60 12.73 13.37
CA PRO A 90 -21.81 13.26 13.99
C PRO A 90 -22.21 12.43 15.23
N ALA A 91 -22.80 13.07 16.24
CA ALA A 91 -23.18 12.43 17.52
C ALA A 91 -24.12 11.22 17.37
N HIS A 92 -24.72 11.04 16.19
CA HIS A 92 -25.52 9.87 15.82
C HIS A 92 -25.28 9.47 14.35
N GLY A 93 -25.27 8.16 14.08
CA GLY A 93 -25.02 7.56 12.77
C GLY A 93 -23.69 6.82 12.70
N SER A 94 -23.60 5.76 11.88
CA SER A 94 -22.35 5.05 11.63
C SER A 94 -21.53 5.75 10.56
N ARG A 95 -20.21 5.89 10.77
CA ARG A 95 -19.29 6.17 9.67
C ARG A 95 -19.32 5.01 8.69
N GLU A 96 -19.56 5.28 7.41
CA GLU A 96 -19.53 4.22 6.39
C GLU A 96 -18.11 3.87 5.97
N MET A 97 -17.21 4.85 5.96
CA MET A 97 -15.79 4.61 5.77
C MET A 97 -15.15 4.12 7.08
N PRO A 98 -14.39 3.02 7.08
CA PRO A 98 -13.72 2.53 8.27
C PRO A 98 -12.70 3.52 8.85
N ILE A 99 -12.48 3.49 10.16
CA ILE A 99 -11.35 4.16 10.83
C ILE A 99 -10.08 3.36 10.49
N TRP A 100 -9.38 3.76 9.41
CA TRP A 100 -8.22 3.01 8.94
C TRP A 100 -7.01 3.19 9.86
N GLY A 101 -6.91 4.30 10.61
CA GLY A 101 -5.87 4.45 11.63
C GLY A 101 -5.86 3.28 12.63
N GLU A 102 -7.04 2.85 13.10
CA GLU A 102 -7.19 1.69 13.96
C GLU A 102 -6.94 0.38 13.20
N ARG A 103 -7.50 0.21 12.00
CA ARG A 103 -7.33 -1.04 11.23
C ARG A 103 -5.91 -1.27 10.75
N PHE A 104 -5.15 -0.21 10.54
CA PHE A 104 -3.75 -0.29 10.15
C PHE A 104 -2.82 -0.48 11.33
N ASN A 105 -3.32 -0.26 12.55
CA ASN A 105 -2.55 -0.46 13.75
C ASN A 105 -2.20 -1.95 13.87
N PRO A 106 -0.90 -2.33 13.85
CA PRO A 106 -0.51 -3.72 13.92
C PRO A 106 -1.02 -4.42 15.19
N ILE A 107 -1.26 -3.68 16.27
CA ILE A 107 -1.73 -4.21 17.56
C ILE A 107 -3.12 -4.85 17.45
N VAL A 108 -4.03 -4.33 16.62
CA VAL A 108 -5.42 -4.84 16.60
C VAL A 108 -5.53 -6.29 16.11
N ASN A 109 -4.48 -6.79 15.46
CA ASN A 109 -4.38 -8.16 14.98
C ASN A 109 -3.39 -9.02 15.79
N LEU A 110 -2.86 -8.50 16.90
CA LEU A 110 -1.96 -9.27 17.76
C LEU A 110 -2.73 -10.09 18.80
N PRO A 111 -2.24 -11.28 19.17
CA PRO A 111 -2.73 -11.98 20.35
C PRO A 111 -2.63 -11.06 21.57
N HIS A 112 -3.58 -11.15 22.51
CA HIS A 112 -3.60 -10.33 23.74
C HIS A 112 -2.38 -10.53 24.69
N TYR A 113 -1.35 -11.26 24.27
CA TYR A 113 -0.13 -11.55 25.04
C TYR A 113 1.12 -10.84 24.50
N VAL A 114 1.02 -9.95 23.50
CA VAL A 114 2.22 -9.22 23.08
C VAL A 114 2.55 -8.16 24.12
N ASP A 115 3.67 -8.36 24.80
CA ASP A 115 4.19 -7.43 25.81
C ASP A 115 4.31 -6.02 25.21
N PRO A 116 3.82 -4.96 25.88
CA PRO A 116 3.90 -3.60 25.37
C PRO A 116 5.33 -3.18 24.98
N SER A 117 6.40 -3.66 25.64
CA SER A 117 7.78 -3.33 25.25
C SER A 117 8.26 -4.00 23.95
N TYR A 118 7.43 -4.82 23.30
CA TYR A 118 7.80 -5.51 22.06
C TYR A 118 8.22 -4.54 20.95
N TRP A 119 7.46 -3.47 20.71
CA TRP A 119 7.82 -2.47 19.68
C TRP A 119 9.08 -1.69 20.05
N GLU A 120 9.37 -1.57 21.34
CA GLU A 120 10.52 -0.86 21.90
C GLU A 120 11.82 -1.60 21.56
N LYS A 121 11.73 -2.93 21.58
CA LYS A 121 12.82 -3.85 21.20
C LYS A 121 12.89 -4.10 19.70
N ALA A 122 11.76 -4.05 18.99
CA ALA A 122 11.67 -4.36 17.57
C ALA A 122 12.16 -3.24 16.65
N GLY A 123 12.42 -2.04 17.19
CA GLY A 123 12.94 -0.89 16.44
C GLY A 123 11.86 0.15 16.11
N PRO A 124 12.26 1.42 15.89
CA PRO A 124 11.32 2.54 15.67
C PRO A 124 10.43 2.36 14.44
N GLU A 125 10.88 1.62 13.43
CA GLU A 125 10.10 1.30 12.23
C GLU A 125 8.94 0.34 12.48
N LYS A 126 8.96 -0.41 13.60
CA LYS A 126 7.89 -1.31 14.03
C LYS A 126 6.93 -0.65 15.01
N ASN A 127 7.18 0.61 15.39
CA ASN A 127 6.26 1.38 16.20
C ASN A 127 4.88 1.47 15.49
N PRO A 128 3.77 1.13 16.17
CA PRO A 128 2.44 1.17 15.60
C PRO A 128 2.07 2.50 14.92
N GLU A 129 2.43 3.64 15.53
CA GLU A 129 2.14 4.96 14.96
C GLU A 129 2.88 5.19 13.65
N VAL A 130 4.14 4.76 13.59
CA VAL A 130 4.97 4.83 12.37
C VAL A 130 4.39 3.94 11.28
N VAL A 131 3.95 2.73 11.63
CA VAL A 131 3.32 1.79 10.68
C VAL A 131 2.02 2.37 10.14
N VAL A 132 1.13 2.85 11.00
CA VAL A 132 -0.14 3.47 10.60
C VAL A 132 0.13 4.65 9.67
N ARG A 133 0.98 5.59 10.07
CA ARG A 133 1.30 6.77 9.27
C ARG A 133 1.85 6.40 7.90
N LYS A 134 2.78 5.44 7.83
CA LYS A 134 3.36 4.99 6.55
C LYS A 134 2.31 4.38 5.61
N ARG A 135 1.39 3.56 6.14
CA ARG A 135 0.32 2.94 5.35
C ARG A 135 -0.71 3.96 4.85
N ILE A 136 -1.06 4.95 5.66
CA ILE A 136 -1.94 6.04 5.21
C ILE A 136 -1.26 6.86 4.12
N LEU A 137 0.01 7.26 4.34
CA LEU A 137 0.74 8.08 3.38
C LEU A 137 1.00 7.36 2.05
N SER A 138 1.18 6.04 2.04
CA SER A 138 1.31 5.30 0.78
C SER A 138 0.02 5.34 -0.04
N VAL A 139 -1.16 5.26 0.61
CA VAL A 139 -2.45 5.43 -0.07
C VAL A 139 -2.63 6.86 -0.55
N VAL A 140 -2.30 7.87 0.26
CA VAL A 140 -2.38 9.29 -0.12
C VAL A 140 -1.50 9.57 -1.34
N ASP A 141 -0.27 9.06 -1.35
CA ASP A 141 0.63 9.15 -2.51
C ASP A 141 0.01 8.52 -3.76
N TYR A 142 -0.48 7.28 -3.65
CA TYR A 142 -1.12 6.61 -4.79
C TYR A 142 -2.32 7.40 -5.33
N LEU A 143 -3.18 7.90 -4.44
CA LEU A 143 -4.31 8.74 -4.82
C LEU A 143 -3.86 10.01 -5.55
N SER A 144 -2.76 10.64 -5.12
CA SER A 144 -2.22 11.83 -5.79
C SER A 144 -1.80 11.55 -7.24
N ARG A 145 -1.30 10.33 -7.52
CA ARG A 145 -0.78 9.93 -8.83
C ARG A 145 -1.87 9.54 -9.84
N ILE A 146 -3.07 9.19 -9.38
CA ILE A 146 -4.18 8.74 -10.24
C ILE A 146 -5.24 9.83 -10.53
N GLN A 147 -4.96 11.09 -10.16
CA GLN A 147 -5.89 12.18 -10.41
C GLN A 147 -6.08 12.43 -11.91
N GLN A 148 -7.32 12.64 -12.33
CA GLN A 148 -7.63 13.10 -13.68
C GLN A 148 -7.24 14.57 -13.83
N LYS A 149 -6.77 14.92 -15.03
CA LYS A 149 -6.42 16.29 -15.41
C LYS A 149 -7.65 17.11 -15.80
#